data_AF-A0A847B2M5-F1
#
_entry.id   AF-A0A847B2M5-F1
#
_cell.length_a   1.000
_cell.length_b   1.000
_cell.length_c   1.000
_cell.angle_alpha   90.00
_cell.angle_beta   90.00
_cell.angle_gamma   90.00
#
_symmetry.space_group_name_H-M   'P 1'
#
loop_
_entity.id
_entity.type
_entity.pdbx_description
1 polymer ?
#
loop_
_entity_poly.entity_id
_entity_poly.type
_entity_poly.pdbx_seq_one_letter_code
_entity_poly.pdbx_strand_id
1 'polypeptide(L)' 'MNLQIMSLEEMEQHVTGEAITLSAVMAIAAIAIVAVVVYRLFMSDKGSTTLPGGFKFEWK' A
#
# COMPACT_ATOMS: atom_id res chain seq x y z
N MET A 1 -15.48 -5.88 -33.69
CA MET A 1 -14.27 -5.47 -32.93
C MET A 1 -13.33 -4.82 -33.93
N ASN A 2 -13.20 -3.50 -33.91
CA ASN A 2 -12.31 -2.78 -34.83
C ASN A 2 -10.90 -2.77 -34.22
N LEU A 3 -9.97 -3.44 -34.86
CA LEU A 3 -8.57 -3.43 -34.49
C LEU A 3 -7.92 -2.25 -35.21
N GLN A 4 -7.55 -1.20 -34.47
CA GLN A 4 -6.70 -0.14 -34.99
C GLN A 4 -5.24 -0.53 -34.82
N ILE A 5 -4.46 -0.40 -35.90
CA ILE A 5 -3.02 -0.61 -35.90
C ILE A 5 -2.40 0.65 -35.29
N MET A 6 -1.74 0.50 -34.14
CA MET A 6 -1.01 1.59 -33.50
C MET A 6 0.30 1.85 -34.23
N SER A 7 0.73 3.12 -34.26
CA SER A 7 2.05 3.51 -34.73
C SER A 7 3.15 3.04 -33.77
N LEU A 8 4.40 2.99 -34.26
CA LEU A 8 5.56 2.60 -33.43
C LEU A 8 5.74 3.52 -32.22
N GLU A 9 5.49 4.82 -32.38
CA GLU A 9 5.58 5.80 -31.30
C GLU A 9 4.51 5.57 -30.23
N GLU A 10 3.28 5.22 -30.61
CA GLU A 10 2.20 4.90 -29.68
C GLU A 10 2.45 3.58 -28.94
N MET A 11 3.08 2.60 -29.59
CA MET A 11 3.51 1.35 -28.95
C MET A 11 4.59 1.60 -27.89
N GLU A 12 5.52 2.52 -28.14
CA GLU A 12 6.63 2.83 -27.24
C GLU A 12 6.17 3.57 -25.98
N GLN A 13 5.09 4.36 -26.07
CA GLN A 13 4.51 5.10 -24.95
C GLN A 13 3.54 4.27 -24.10
N HIS A 14 3.13 3.08 -24.56
CA HIS A 14 2.23 2.20 -23.82
C HIS A 14 2.98 1.35 -22.77
N VAL A 15 3.33 1.97 -21.64
CA VAL A 15 3.99 1.28 -20.52
C VAL A 15 2.96 0.73 -19.53
N THR A 16 2.31 -0.38 -19.91
CA THR A 16 1.19 -0.97 -19.13
C THR A 16 1.62 -1.46 -17.74
N GLY A 17 2.92 -1.73 -17.53
CA GLY A 17 3.44 -2.36 -16.32
C GLY A 17 3.70 -1.41 -15.13
N GLU A 18 3.96 -0.12 -15.37
CA GLU A 18 4.48 0.79 -14.33
C GLU A 18 3.44 1.09 -13.24
N ALA A 19 2.18 1.31 -13.62
CA ALA A 19 1.12 1.55 -12.65
C ALA A 19 0.85 0.30 -11.78
N ILE A 20 0.99 -0.90 -12.36
CA ILE A 20 0.77 -2.17 -11.66
C ILE A 20 1.90 -2.45 -10.68
N THR A 21 3.14 -2.21 -11.08
CA THR A 21 4.30 -2.40 -10.19
C THR A 21 4.29 -1.40 -9.04
N LEU A 22 3.98 -0.13 -9.31
CA LEU A 22 3.89 0.90 -8.27
C LEU A 22 2.77 0.58 -7.26
N SER A 23 1.59 0.19 -7.74
CA SER A 23 0.47 -0.18 -6.88
C SER A 23 0.77 -1.43 -6.03
N ALA A 24 1.46 -2.42 -6.58
CA ALA A 24 1.90 -3.59 -5.84
C ALA A 24 2.87 -3.23 -4.69
N VAL A 25 3.85 -2.36 -4.94
CA VAL A 25 4.79 -1.91 -3.91
C VAL A 25 4.07 -1.15 -2.78
N MET A 26 3.15 -0.26 -3.15
CA MET A 26 2.36 0.51 -2.17
C MET A 26 1.47 -0.40 -1.31
N ALA A 27 0.90 -1.45 -1.89
CA ALA A 27 0.10 -2.43 -1.15
C ALA A 27 0.94 -3.19 -0.11
N ILE A 28 2.14 -3.64 -0.48
CA ILE A 28 3.06 -4.32 0.45
C ILE A 28 3.48 -3.41 1.60
N ALA A 29 3.79 -2.14 1.30
CA ALA A 29 4.14 -1.14 2.32
C ALA A 29 3.01 -0.92 3.34
N ALA A 30 1.76 -0.81 2.86
CA ALA A 30 0.60 -0.68 3.73
C ALA A 30 0.41 -1.91 4.64
N ILE A 31 0.55 -3.12 4.08
CA ILE A 31 0.44 -4.38 4.84
C ILE A 31 1.52 -4.44 5.93
N ALA A 32 2.76 -4.05 5.64
CA ALA A 32 3.85 -4.06 6.62
C ALA A 32 3.56 -3.13 7.80
N ILE A 33 3.04 -1.92 7.55
CA ILE A 33 2.65 -0.98 8.61
C ILE A 33 1.55 -1.58 9.48
N VAL A 34 0.50 -2.12 8.86
CA VAL A 34 -0.62 -2.73 9.59
C VAL A 34 -0.14 -3.91 10.43
N ALA A 35 0.73 -4.76 9.91
CA ALA A 35 1.30 -5.89 10.65
C ALA A 35 2.05 -5.43 11.90
N VAL A 36 2.85 -4.36 11.81
CA VAL A 36 3.56 -3.78 12.96
C VAL A 36 2.58 -3.20 13.97
N VAL A 37 1.53 -2.50 13.53
CA VAL A 37 0.51 -1.94 14.42
C VAL A 37 -0.23 -3.05 15.16
N VAL A 38 -0.68 -4.10 14.46
CA VAL A 38 -1.36 -5.24 15.06
C VAL A 38 -0.45 -5.96 16.05
N TYR A 39 0.82 -6.21 15.69
CA TYR A 39 1.79 -6.81 16.60
C TYR A 39 1.98 -5.96 17.87
N ARG A 40 2.14 -4.64 17.71
CA ARG A 40 2.26 -3.72 18.84
C ARG A 40 1.01 -3.71 19.71
N LEU A 41 -0.19 -3.77 19.13
CA LEU A 41 -1.46 -3.77 19.86
C LEU A 41 -1.68 -5.06 20.66
N PHE A 42 -1.38 -6.24 20.09
CA PHE A 42 -1.76 -7.52 20.70
C PHE A 42 -0.63 -8.22 21.45
N MET A 43 0.63 -7.93 21.16
CA MET A 43 1.77 -8.66 21.73
C MET A 43 2.62 -7.82 22.69
N SER A 44 2.38 -6.51 22.80
CA SER A 44 3.11 -5.67 23.76
C SER A 44 2.48 -5.81 25.16
N ASP A 45 3.23 -6.36 26.12
CA ASP A 45 2.81 -6.50 27.53
C ASP A 45 2.41 -5.17 28.18
N LYS A 46 2.93 -4.05 27.67
CA LYS A 46 2.52 -2.68 28.03
C LYS A 46 2.58 -1.83 26.77
N GLY A 47 1.55 -1.03 26.48
CA GLY A 47 1.52 -0.25 25.24
C GLY A 47 0.64 0.99 25.35
N SER A 48 1.15 2.12 24.86
CA SER A 48 0.38 3.35 24.62
C SER A 48 0.51 3.67 23.14
N THR A 49 -0.60 3.64 22.40
CA THR A 49 -0.64 4.01 20.98
C THR A 49 -1.48 5.26 20.80
N THR A 50 -0.98 6.20 19.99
CA THR A 50 -1.70 7.42 19.63
C THR A 50 -2.05 7.32 18.16
N LEU A 51 -3.32 7.10 17.87
CA LEU A 51 -3.82 7.08 16.50
C LEU A 51 -4.05 8.53 16.02
N PRO A 52 -3.78 8.82 14.73
CA PRO A 52 -4.12 10.12 14.16
C PRO A 52 -5.62 10.40 14.31
N GLY A 53 -5.98 11.61 14.76
CA GLY A 53 -7.34 11.97 15.19
C GLY A 53 -7.52 12.09 16.71
N GLY A 54 -6.46 11.95 17.51
CA GLY A 54 -6.48 12.21 18.95
C GLY A 54 -6.93 11.03 19.81
N PHE A 55 -7.16 9.86 19.20
CA PHE A 55 -7.50 8.65 19.94
C PHE A 55 -6.25 8.02 20.54
N LYS A 56 -6.23 7.90 21.88
CA LYS A 56 -5.13 7.29 22.62
C LYS A 56 -5.61 6.01 23.30
N PHE A 57 -4.95 4.89 23.01
CA PHE A 57 -5.25 3.60 23.60
C PHE A 57 -4.08 3.15 24.47
N GLU A 58 -4.36 2.84 25.74
CA GLU A 58 -3.38 2.34 26.71
C GLU A 58 -3.90 1.04 27.32
N TRP A 59 -3.07 0.00 27.37
CA TRP A 59 -3.35 -1.24 28.09
C TRP A 59 -2.15 -1.64 28.98
N LYS A 60 -2.46 -2.23 30.14
CA LYS A 60 -1.52 -2.54 31.24
C LYS A 60 -1.10 -3.99 31.25
#